data_AF-A0A4P5T4V8-F1
#
_entry.id   AF-A0A4P5T4V8-F1
#
_cell.length_a   1.000
_cell.length_b   1.000
_cell.length_c   1.000
_cell.angle_alpha   90.00
_cell.angle_beta   90.00
_cell.angle_gamma   90.00
#
_symmetry.space_group_name_H-M   'P 1'
#
loop_
_entity.id
_entity.type
_entity.pdbx_description
1 polymer ?
#
loop_
_entity_poly.entity_id
_entity_poly.type
_entity_poly.pdbx_seq_one_letter_code
_entity_poly.pdbx_strand_id
1 'polypeptide(L)'
;MVSVPSVKVSTKKGEVTYTDSIGRYGMNVDKNDSIAFTFRGKSTIYFPVKEINYPAGFDIALQVTVQDKYKTLKEIVVIKKTYKEDSIANREQYRKVFEFERGGLQLSETGTLGGTPGLDLTSLINSFRFKRNKSLRSLQNRLIEEEQQKFVDSRFTKQLVRQITGLAGANLEKFMIAYRPSYELVAYSEQYMYYQYILDASKYFKSGILPKPLLK
;
A
#
# COMPACT_ATOMS: atom_id res chain seq x y z
N MET A 1 -10.26 27.04 16.45
CA MET A 1 -11.67 27.40 16.75
C MET A 1 -12.15 28.27 15.60
N VAL A 2 -13.33 28.00 15.03
CA VAL A 2 -13.89 28.77 13.92
C VAL A 2 -15.10 29.54 14.46
N SER A 3 -15.23 30.82 14.12
CA SER A 3 -16.40 31.62 14.48
C SER A 3 -17.65 31.08 13.80
N VAL A 4 -18.73 30.91 14.57
CA VAL A 4 -19.99 30.34 14.06
C VAL A 4 -21.05 31.45 13.97
N PRO A 5 -21.50 31.81 12.75
CA PRO A 5 -22.56 32.79 12.57
C PRO A 5 -23.95 32.18 12.80
N SER A 6 -24.94 33.03 13.03
CA SER A 6 -26.36 32.65 13.15
C SER A 6 -26.67 31.69 14.31
N VAL A 7 -25.88 31.73 15.38
CA VAL A 7 -26.22 31.09 16.66
C VAL A 7 -27.29 31.94 17.33
N LYS A 8 -28.40 31.31 17.71
CA LYS A 8 -29.49 31.94 18.46
C LYS A 8 -29.09 32.02 19.93
N VAL A 9 -29.08 33.22 20.50
CA VAL A 9 -28.91 33.43 21.94
C VAL A 9 -30.26 33.82 22.50
N SER A 10 -30.77 33.09 23.50
CA SER A 10 -32.09 33.32 24.08
C SER A 10 -32.07 33.34 25.60
N THR A 11 -32.84 34.22 26.19
CA THR A 11 -33.06 34.26 27.65
C THR A 11 -34.27 33.42 28.07
N LYS A 12 -34.35 33.08 29.35
CA LYS A 12 -35.52 32.40 29.92
C LYS A 12 -36.77 33.30 29.90
N LYS A 13 -36.59 34.62 29.94
CA LYS A 13 -37.68 35.61 29.80
C LYS A 13 -38.17 35.82 28.36
N GLY A 14 -37.53 35.21 27.36
CA GLY A 14 -37.99 35.19 25.97
C GLY A 14 -37.36 36.21 25.04
N GLU A 15 -36.32 36.92 25.47
CA GLU A 15 -35.54 37.79 24.57
C GLU A 15 -34.59 36.94 23.71
N VAL A 16 -34.40 37.36 22.46
CA VAL A 16 -33.59 36.61 21.48
C VAL A 16 -32.69 37.55 20.68
N THR A 17 -31.44 37.15 20.48
CA THR A 17 -30.49 37.78 19.54
C THR A 17 -29.77 36.68 18.75
N TYR A 18 -29.04 37.06 17.71
CA TYR A 18 -28.28 36.14 16.87
C TYR A 18 -26.83 36.58 16.76
N THR A 19 -25.90 35.62 16.62
CA THR A 19 -24.49 35.94 16.35
C THR A 19 -24.30 36.41 14.91
N ASP A 20 -23.46 37.43 14.74
CA ASP A 20 -23.05 37.97 13.44
C ASP A 20 -22.06 37.02 12.71
N SER A 21 -21.67 37.37 11.48
CA SER A 21 -20.67 36.70 10.63
C SER A 21 -19.36 36.34 11.33
N ILE A 22 -18.94 37.15 12.32
CA ILE A 22 -17.71 36.98 13.10
C ILE A 22 -17.99 36.30 14.47
N GLY A 23 -19.22 35.82 14.71
CA GLY A 23 -19.60 35.12 15.94
C GLY A 23 -19.87 36.04 17.14
N ARG A 24 -19.90 37.36 16.96
CA ARG A 24 -20.22 38.34 18.02
C ARG A 24 -21.73 38.44 18.23
N TYR A 25 -22.15 38.64 19.48
CA TYR A 25 -23.54 38.89 19.85
C TYR A 25 -23.62 39.97 20.93
N GLY A 26 -24.78 40.60 21.05
CA GLY A 26 -25.08 41.58 22.10
C GLY A 26 -26.55 41.53 22.48
N MET A 27 -26.82 41.57 23.78
CA MET A 27 -28.16 41.56 24.35
C MET A 27 -28.11 42.17 25.75
N ASN A 28 -29.14 42.93 26.12
CA ASN A 28 -29.33 43.39 27.49
C ASN A 28 -30.07 42.29 28.26
N VAL A 29 -29.52 41.85 29.38
CA VAL A 29 -30.12 40.77 30.19
C VAL A 29 -30.21 41.19 31.64
N ASP A 30 -31.25 40.72 32.32
CA ASP A 30 -31.39 40.89 33.77
C ASP A 30 -30.38 39.99 34.51
N LYS A 31 -29.82 40.49 35.61
CA LYS A 31 -28.86 39.77 36.46
C LYS A 31 -29.43 38.46 37.04
N ASN A 32 -30.75 38.39 37.21
CA ASN A 32 -31.43 37.19 37.70
C ASN A 32 -31.93 36.25 36.58
N ASP A 33 -31.64 36.56 35.32
CA ASP A 33 -32.03 35.72 34.18
C ASP A 33 -30.94 34.69 33.83
N SER A 34 -31.24 33.82 32.87
CA SER A 34 -30.30 32.84 32.33
C SER A 34 -30.36 32.84 30.79
N ILE A 35 -29.19 32.66 30.17
CA ILE A 35 -29.03 32.67 28.71
C ILE A 35 -28.68 31.27 28.19
N ALA A 36 -29.18 30.91 27.01
CA ALA A 36 -28.83 29.67 26.32
C ALA A 36 -28.49 29.94 24.86
N PHE A 37 -27.64 29.10 24.29
CA PHE A 37 -27.15 29.21 22.92
C PHE A 37 -27.68 28.03 22.12
N THR A 38 -28.40 28.31 21.05
CA THR A 38 -28.98 27.31 20.16
C THR A 38 -28.39 27.47 18.76
N PHE A 39 -27.81 26.39 18.24
CA PHE A 39 -27.30 26.34 16.87
C PHE A 39 -27.78 25.08 16.16
N ARG A 40 -28.40 25.24 14.99
CA ARG A 40 -28.91 24.14 14.14
C ARG A 40 -29.72 23.08 14.93
N GLY A 41 -30.62 23.54 15.81
CA GLY A 41 -31.51 22.68 16.60
C GLY A 41 -30.90 22.05 17.85
N LYS A 42 -29.62 22.31 18.15
CA LYS A 42 -28.97 21.91 19.42
C LYS A 42 -28.84 23.11 20.34
N SER A 43 -29.40 23.02 21.55
CA SER A 43 -29.27 24.05 22.59
C SER A 43 -28.25 23.64 23.65
N THR A 44 -27.51 24.61 24.18
CA THR A 44 -26.74 24.45 25.41
C THR A 44 -27.66 24.44 26.63
N ILE A 45 -27.07 24.15 27.80
CA ILE A 45 -27.68 24.48 29.08
C ILE A 45 -27.87 26.00 29.22
N TYR A 46 -28.75 26.39 30.14
CA TYR A 46 -28.90 27.77 30.54
C TYR A 46 -27.77 28.18 31.48
N PHE A 47 -27.11 29.29 31.16
CA PHE A 47 -26.08 29.91 31.99
C PHE A 47 -26.72 31.04 32.78
N PRO A 48 -26.77 30.97 34.11
CA PRO A 48 -27.32 32.04 34.93
C PRO A 48 -26.40 33.27 34.87
N VAL A 49 -26.95 34.43 34.54
CA VAL A 49 -26.19 35.68 34.35
C VAL A 49 -25.43 36.05 35.64
N LYS A 50 -25.99 35.71 36.80
CA LYS A 50 -25.38 35.93 38.11
C LYS A 50 -24.02 35.22 38.30
N GLU A 51 -23.78 34.10 37.62
CA GLU A 51 -22.52 33.34 37.71
C GLU A 51 -21.47 33.82 36.68
N ILE A 52 -21.85 34.71 35.76
CA ILE A 52 -20.97 35.25 34.73
C ILE A 52 -20.18 36.43 35.30
N ASN A 53 -18.90 36.19 35.60
CA ASN A 53 -18.01 37.21 36.16
C ASN A 53 -17.73 38.38 35.20
N TYR A 54 -17.70 38.10 33.88
CA TYR A 54 -17.42 39.11 32.84
C TYR A 54 -18.46 39.04 31.71
N PRO A 55 -19.62 39.71 31.89
CA PRO A 55 -20.72 39.65 30.90
C PRO A 55 -20.34 40.17 29.52
N ALA A 56 -19.43 41.16 29.44
CA ALA A 56 -19.01 41.80 28.19
C ALA A 56 -18.10 40.91 27.31
N GLY A 57 -17.58 39.80 27.83
CA GLY A 57 -16.73 38.86 27.09
C GLY A 57 -17.04 37.41 27.43
N PHE A 58 -18.33 37.12 27.62
CA PHE A 58 -18.78 35.77 27.86
C PHE A 58 -18.82 34.99 26.53
N ASP A 59 -17.79 34.19 26.28
CA ASP A 59 -17.66 33.38 25.07
C ASP A 59 -17.93 31.90 25.37
N ILE A 60 -18.57 31.21 24.41
CA ILE A 60 -18.83 29.77 24.49
C ILE A 60 -18.32 29.06 23.24
N ALA A 61 -17.61 27.95 23.45
CA ALA A 61 -17.26 27.03 22.37
C ALA A 61 -18.37 25.98 22.19
N LEU A 62 -19.04 26.02 21.04
CA LEU A 62 -19.99 24.99 20.64
C LEU A 62 -19.26 23.87 19.88
N GLN A 63 -19.28 22.64 20.41
CA GLN A 63 -18.82 21.48 19.65
C GLN A 63 -19.91 21.03 18.66
N VAL A 64 -19.78 21.48 17.41
CA VAL A 64 -20.71 21.17 16.33
C VAL A 64 -20.02 20.28 15.30
N THR A 65 -20.59 19.11 15.05
CA THR A 65 -20.20 18.30 13.89
C THR A 65 -20.75 18.96 12.65
N VAL A 66 -19.90 19.71 11.93
CA VAL A 66 -20.27 20.24 10.62
C VAL A 66 -20.41 19.04 9.69
N GLN A 67 -21.65 18.70 9.34
CA GLN A 67 -21.93 17.80 8.23
C GLN A 67 -21.64 18.60 6.95
N ASP A 68 -20.36 18.70 6.57
CA ASP A 68 -20.02 19.27 5.28
C ASP A 68 -20.64 18.42 4.17
N LYS A 69 -21.09 19.08 3.10
CA LYS A 69 -21.67 18.40 1.92
C LYS A 69 -20.68 17.40 1.30
N TYR A 70 -19.39 17.53 1.61
CA TYR A 70 -18.31 16.70 1.12
C TYR A 70 -17.63 16.00 2.30
N LYS A 71 -17.77 14.66 2.36
CA LYS A 71 -17.03 13.82 3.29
C LYS A 71 -15.67 13.49 2.68
N THR A 72 -14.58 13.89 3.31
CA THR A 72 -13.23 13.49 2.87
C THR A 72 -13.09 11.97 3.02
N LEU A 73 -12.62 11.30 1.98
CA LEU A 73 -12.32 9.87 2.03
C LEU A 73 -11.22 9.60 3.07
N LYS A 74 -11.27 8.42 3.70
CA LYS A 74 -10.24 8.00 4.63
C LYS A 74 -8.90 7.85 3.88
N GLU A 75 -7.83 8.34 4.49
CA GLU A 75 -6.48 8.14 3.95
C GLU A 75 -6.16 6.64 3.85
N ILE A 76 -5.62 6.23 2.70
CA ILE A 76 -5.14 4.88 2.47
C ILE A 76 -3.62 4.95 2.39
N VAL A 77 -2.94 4.36 3.37
CA VAL A 77 -1.48 4.25 3.38
C VAL A 77 -1.08 2.97 2.66
N VAL A 78 -0.37 3.11 1.54
CA VAL A 78 0.15 1.97 0.77
C VAL A 78 1.61 1.73 1.17
N ILE A 79 1.85 0.62 1.87
CA ILE A 79 3.21 0.19 2.24
C ILE A 79 3.72 -0.77 1.17
N LYS A 80 4.87 -0.46 0.58
CA LYS A 80 5.52 -1.35 -0.40
C LYS A 80 6.25 -2.47 0.35
N LYS A 81 5.89 -3.73 0.08
CA LYS A 81 6.61 -4.91 0.60
C LYS A 81 8.00 -5.03 -0.02
N THR A 82 8.93 -5.61 0.73
CA THR A 82 10.25 -5.95 0.21
C THR A 82 10.13 -7.10 -0.79
N TYR A 83 11.03 -7.18 -1.79
CA TYR A 83 11.07 -8.32 -2.73
C TYR A 83 10.99 -9.67 -2.00
N LYS A 84 11.76 -9.83 -0.92
CA LYS A 84 11.80 -11.07 -0.12
C LYS A 84 10.43 -11.46 0.44
N GLU A 85 9.70 -10.49 0.99
CA GLU A 85 8.36 -10.72 1.56
C GLU A 85 7.33 -11.05 0.47
N ASP A 86 7.40 -10.36 -0.67
CA ASP A 86 6.55 -10.64 -1.83
C ASP A 86 6.82 -12.05 -2.40
N SER A 87 8.09 -12.44 -2.48
CA SER A 87 8.54 -13.76 -2.94
C SER A 87 8.00 -14.88 -2.05
N ILE A 88 8.13 -14.73 -0.72
CA ILE A 88 7.64 -15.71 0.26
C ILE A 88 6.12 -15.82 0.17
N ALA A 89 5.41 -14.69 0.18
CA ALA A 89 3.96 -14.68 0.07
C ALA A 89 3.47 -15.32 -1.24
N ASN A 90 4.17 -15.08 -2.36
CA ASN A 90 3.85 -15.70 -3.65
C ASN A 90 4.05 -17.22 -3.61
N ARG A 91 5.14 -17.70 -2.99
CA ARG A 91 5.40 -19.13 -2.82
C ARG A 91 4.38 -19.81 -1.91
N GLU A 92 3.92 -19.14 -0.86
CA GLU A 92 2.85 -19.64 0.01
C GLU A 92 1.50 -19.68 -0.71
N GLN A 93 1.14 -18.61 -1.41
CA GLN A 93 -0.13 -18.50 -2.14
C GLN A 93 -0.23 -19.56 -3.26
N TYR A 94 0.86 -19.76 -4.00
CA TYR A 94 0.92 -20.73 -5.09
C TYR A 94 1.64 -22.03 -4.70
N ARG A 95 1.66 -22.36 -3.40
CA ARG A 95 2.36 -23.55 -2.87
C ARG A 95 2.03 -24.82 -3.66
N LYS A 96 0.75 -25.06 -3.94
CA LYS A 96 0.28 -26.21 -4.73
C LYS A 96 0.84 -26.28 -6.16
N VAL A 97 1.20 -25.15 -6.75
CA VAL A 97 1.79 -25.06 -8.10
C VAL A 97 3.31 -25.20 -8.04
N PHE A 98 3.95 -24.64 -7.01
CA PHE A 98 5.39 -24.81 -6.80
C PHE A 98 5.76 -26.24 -6.40
N GLU A 99 4.98 -26.84 -5.50
CA GLU A 99 5.08 -28.24 -5.05
C GLU A 99 4.49 -29.21 -6.07
N PHE A 100 3.98 -28.74 -7.22
CA PHE A 100 3.56 -29.63 -8.29
C PHE A 100 4.79 -30.31 -8.87
N GLU A 101 5.10 -31.48 -8.32
CA GLU A 101 6.16 -32.32 -8.81
C GLU A 101 5.82 -32.86 -10.20
N ARG A 102 6.86 -33.24 -10.94
CA ARG A 102 6.81 -33.66 -12.34
C ARG A 102 6.05 -34.97 -12.53
N GLY A 103 4.77 -35.08 -12.19
CA GLY A 103 3.90 -36.22 -12.50
C GLY A 103 4.61 -37.58 -12.48
N GLY A 104 5.43 -37.80 -11.45
CA GLY A 104 6.18 -39.03 -11.23
C GLY A 104 5.52 -39.73 -10.05
N LEU A 105 5.51 -41.05 -10.07
CA LEU A 105 4.97 -41.88 -9.01
C LEU A 105 5.67 -41.50 -7.69
N GLN A 106 4.96 -40.79 -6.81
CA GLN A 106 5.44 -40.62 -5.44
C GLN A 106 5.26 -41.96 -4.74
N LEU A 107 6.37 -42.58 -4.34
CA LEU A 107 6.32 -43.61 -3.32
C LEU A 107 5.96 -42.90 -2.03
N SER A 108 4.72 -43.08 -1.56
CA SER A 108 4.37 -42.70 -0.20
C SER A 108 5.21 -43.54 0.75
N GLU A 109 6.10 -42.92 1.53
CA GLU A 109 6.77 -43.57 2.66
C GLU A 109 5.77 -43.98 3.76
N THR A 110 4.54 -43.49 3.69
CA THR A 110 3.43 -43.98 4.52
C THR A 110 2.77 -45.17 3.84
N GLY A 111 3.50 -46.28 3.79
CA GLY A 111 2.88 -47.59 3.69
C GLY A 111 2.02 -47.77 4.93
N THR A 112 0.70 -47.66 4.77
CA THR A 112 -0.25 -48.21 5.73
C THR A 112 0.16 -49.65 6.00
N LEU A 113 0.45 -49.95 7.27
CA LEU A 113 0.62 -51.26 7.88
C LEU A 113 0.16 -52.41 6.96
N GLY A 114 1.11 -53.05 6.25
CA GLY A 114 0.81 -54.20 5.41
C GLY A 114 1.35 -54.15 3.97
N GLY A 115 2.67 -54.16 3.83
CA GLY A 115 3.37 -54.96 2.80
C GLY A 115 3.12 -54.68 1.31
N THR A 116 2.40 -53.64 0.91
CA THR A 116 2.20 -53.32 -0.52
C THR A 116 2.67 -51.89 -0.80
N PRO A 117 3.66 -51.65 -1.68
CA PRO A 117 4.05 -50.30 -2.09
C PRO A 117 2.90 -49.68 -2.89
N GLY A 118 2.00 -48.99 -2.17
CA GLY A 118 0.82 -48.35 -2.73
C GLY A 118 1.21 -47.06 -3.45
N LEU A 119 1.19 -47.10 -4.78
CA LEU A 119 1.16 -45.90 -5.60
C LEU A 119 -0.03 -45.05 -5.14
N ASP A 120 0.19 -43.79 -4.80
CA ASP A 120 -0.90 -42.87 -4.47
C ASP A 120 -1.87 -42.79 -5.66
N LEU A 121 -3.09 -43.32 -5.48
CA LEU A 121 -4.12 -43.37 -6.54
C LEU A 121 -4.38 -41.98 -7.13
N THR A 122 -4.24 -40.94 -6.31
CA THR A 122 -4.41 -39.54 -6.72
C THR A 122 -3.33 -39.12 -7.72
N SER A 123 -2.09 -39.53 -7.48
CA SER A 123 -0.94 -39.30 -8.35
C SER A 123 -1.05 -40.07 -9.67
N LEU A 124 -1.56 -41.31 -9.64
CA LEU A 124 -1.89 -42.08 -10.84
C LEU A 124 -2.99 -41.40 -11.68
N ILE A 125 -4.10 -40.98 -11.07
CA ILE A 125 -5.19 -40.28 -11.77
C ILE A 125 -4.71 -38.96 -12.40
N ASN A 126 -3.86 -38.22 -11.68
CA ASN A 126 -3.28 -36.99 -12.21
C ASN A 126 -2.31 -37.25 -13.36
N SER A 127 -1.62 -38.39 -13.40
CA SER A 127 -0.69 -38.73 -14.50
C SER A 127 -1.39 -38.80 -15.87
N PHE A 128 -2.65 -39.26 -15.91
CA PHE A 128 -3.46 -39.33 -17.12
C PHE A 128 -4.11 -37.98 -17.52
N ARG A 129 -3.99 -36.93 -16.70
CA ARG A 129 -4.54 -35.59 -16.99
C ARG A 129 -3.52 -34.69 -17.72
N PHE A 130 -3.06 -35.15 -18.90
CA PHE A 130 -1.99 -34.51 -19.68
C PHE A 130 -2.18 -33.01 -19.92
N LYS A 131 -3.39 -32.57 -20.31
CA LYS A 131 -3.68 -31.15 -20.59
C LYS A 131 -3.53 -30.27 -19.34
N ARG A 132 -4.06 -30.73 -18.20
CA ARG A 132 -3.96 -30.01 -16.92
C ARG A 132 -2.52 -29.95 -16.45
N ASN A 133 -1.78 -31.06 -16.53
CA ASN A 133 -0.38 -31.12 -16.12
C ASN A 133 0.49 -30.19 -16.96
N LYS A 134 0.26 -30.13 -18.29
CA LYS A 134 0.94 -29.18 -19.17
C LYS A 134 0.65 -27.73 -18.75
N SER A 135 -0.61 -27.41 -18.46
CA SER A 135 -1.00 -26.06 -18.00
C SER A 135 -0.37 -25.70 -16.65
N LEU A 136 -0.34 -26.64 -15.69
CA LEU A 136 0.28 -26.41 -14.38
C LEU A 136 1.79 -26.22 -14.49
N ARG A 137 2.47 -26.99 -15.35
CA ARG A 137 3.91 -26.80 -15.64
C ARG A 137 4.19 -25.44 -16.27
N SER A 138 3.37 -25.02 -17.23
CA SER A 138 3.48 -23.69 -17.83
C SER A 138 3.32 -22.59 -16.77
N LEU A 139 2.34 -22.74 -15.87
CA LEU A 139 2.13 -21.80 -14.77
C LEU A 139 3.31 -21.79 -13.80
N GLN A 140 3.84 -22.96 -13.43
CA GLN A 140 5.00 -23.09 -12.54
C GLN A 140 6.24 -22.42 -13.15
N ASN A 141 6.55 -22.69 -14.42
CA ASN A 141 7.66 -22.06 -15.13
C ASN A 141 7.50 -20.54 -15.16
N ARG A 142 6.30 -20.04 -15.49
CA ARG A 142 6.01 -18.61 -15.49
C ARG A 142 6.23 -17.98 -14.11
N LEU A 143 5.76 -18.62 -13.04
CA LEU A 143 5.94 -18.12 -11.67
C LEU A 143 7.43 -18.06 -11.26
N ILE A 144 8.22 -19.06 -11.67
CA ILE A 144 9.67 -19.09 -11.43
C ILE A 144 10.36 -17.98 -12.23
N GLU A 145 10.02 -17.80 -13.51
CA GLU A 145 10.55 -16.73 -14.35
C GLU A 145 10.21 -15.34 -13.78
N GLU A 146 8.98 -15.13 -13.33
CA GLU A 146 8.55 -13.88 -12.69
C GLU A 146 9.33 -13.60 -11.40
N GLU A 147 9.55 -14.61 -10.57
CA GLU A 147 10.35 -14.49 -9.35
C GLU A 147 11.80 -14.11 -9.67
N GLN A 148 12.43 -14.79 -10.64
CA GLN A 148 13.78 -14.48 -11.11
C GLN A 148 13.88 -13.06 -11.68
N GLN A 149 12.89 -12.63 -12.47
CA GLN A 149 12.85 -11.28 -13.03
C GLN A 149 12.75 -10.23 -11.93
N LYS A 150 11.83 -10.42 -10.98
CA LYS A 150 11.68 -9.52 -9.83
C LYS A 150 12.94 -9.48 -8.96
N PHE A 151 13.65 -10.60 -8.81
CA PHE A 151 14.93 -10.64 -8.09
C PHE A 151 15.96 -9.74 -8.77
N VAL A 152 16.11 -9.87 -10.09
CA VAL A 152 17.02 -9.02 -10.88
C VAL A 152 16.62 -7.55 -10.75
N ASP A 153 15.34 -7.20 -10.83
CA ASP A 153 14.88 -5.81 -10.71
C ASP A 153 15.14 -5.22 -9.32
N SER A 154 15.08 -6.04 -8.27
CA SER A 154 15.38 -5.61 -6.90
C SER A 154 16.85 -5.21 -6.70
N ARG A 155 17.77 -5.80 -7.49
CA ARG A 155 19.21 -5.54 -7.42
C ARG A 155 19.66 -4.52 -8.47
N PHE A 156 19.18 -4.66 -9.70
CA PHE A 156 19.51 -3.81 -10.85
C PHE A 156 18.63 -2.55 -10.89
N THR A 157 18.78 -1.71 -9.87
CA THR A 157 17.97 -0.49 -9.73
C THR A 157 18.49 0.67 -10.57
N LYS A 158 17.59 1.55 -11.02
CA LYS A 158 17.94 2.78 -11.77
C LYS A 158 19.02 3.61 -11.04
N GLN A 159 18.93 3.69 -9.72
CA GLN A 159 19.86 4.45 -8.88
C GLN A 159 21.25 3.85 -8.90
N LEU A 160 21.38 2.54 -8.66
CA LEU A 160 22.67 1.84 -8.69
C LEU A 160 23.33 1.99 -10.06
N VAL A 161 22.59 1.75 -11.13
CA VAL A 161 23.11 1.82 -12.49
C VAL A 161 23.57 3.25 -12.81
N ARG A 162 22.81 4.27 -12.41
CA ARG A 162 23.21 5.67 -12.57
C ARG A 162 24.51 5.98 -11.82
N GLN A 163 24.65 5.50 -10.58
CA GLN A 163 25.86 5.71 -9.78
C GLN A 163 27.11 5.09 -10.42
N ILE A 164 26.98 3.88 -10.99
CA ILE A 164 28.12 3.17 -11.60
C ILE A 164 28.45 3.73 -12.99
N THR A 165 27.45 3.95 -13.83
CA THR A 165 27.65 4.23 -15.26
C THR A 165 27.74 5.73 -15.59
N GLY A 166 27.20 6.58 -14.71
CA GLY A 166 27.00 8.00 -14.93
C GLY A 166 25.92 8.33 -15.98
N LEU A 167 25.20 7.33 -16.50
CA LEU A 167 24.14 7.54 -17.49
C LEU A 167 22.89 8.15 -16.83
N ALA A 168 22.20 9.05 -17.56
CA ALA A 168 20.99 9.72 -17.09
C ALA A 168 19.93 9.80 -18.20
N GLY A 169 18.68 10.04 -17.79
CA GLY A 169 17.54 10.21 -18.70
C GLY A 169 17.30 9.00 -19.60
N ALA A 170 16.95 9.24 -20.87
CA ALA A 170 16.62 8.20 -21.84
C ALA A 170 17.75 7.19 -22.10
N ASN A 171 19.01 7.61 -21.99
CA ASN A 171 20.16 6.73 -22.20
C ASN A 171 20.28 5.67 -21.09
N LEU A 172 19.94 6.04 -19.86
CA LEU A 172 19.89 5.10 -18.73
C LEU A 172 18.82 4.03 -18.97
N GLU A 173 17.64 4.42 -19.42
CA GLU A 173 16.54 3.47 -19.65
C GLU A 173 16.84 2.52 -20.80
N LYS A 174 17.40 3.04 -21.91
CA LYS A 174 17.88 2.22 -23.03
C LYS A 174 18.96 1.23 -22.59
N PHE A 175 19.92 1.68 -21.78
CA PHE A 175 20.95 0.81 -21.22
C PHE A 175 20.34 -0.30 -20.37
N MET A 176 19.41 0.02 -19.48
CA MET A 176 18.79 -0.97 -18.60
C MET A 176 17.97 -2.03 -19.36
N ILE A 177 17.35 -1.66 -20.48
CA ILE A 177 16.62 -2.60 -21.34
C ILE A 177 17.60 -3.50 -22.11
N ALA A 178 18.64 -2.90 -22.71
CA ALA A 178 19.58 -3.63 -23.55
C ALA A 178 20.50 -4.55 -22.73
N TYR A 179 21.07 -4.04 -21.65
CA TYR A 179 22.11 -4.69 -20.85
C TYR A 179 21.59 -5.24 -19.52
N ARG A 180 20.35 -5.74 -19.52
CA ARG A 180 19.77 -6.38 -18.32
C ARG A 180 20.56 -7.65 -17.98
N PRO A 181 21.12 -7.78 -16.75
CA PRO A 181 21.88 -8.96 -16.37
C PRO A 181 20.97 -10.19 -16.25
N SER A 182 21.53 -11.38 -16.48
CA SER A 182 20.83 -12.65 -16.25
C SER A 182 20.65 -12.92 -14.75
N TYR A 183 19.65 -13.72 -14.41
CA TYR A 183 19.42 -14.15 -13.02
C TYR A 183 20.66 -14.81 -12.41
N GLU A 184 21.29 -15.72 -13.16
CA GLU A 184 22.47 -16.47 -12.71
C GLU A 184 23.64 -15.54 -12.35
N LEU A 185 23.89 -14.53 -13.18
CA LEU A 185 24.92 -13.54 -12.91
C LEU A 185 24.61 -12.81 -11.59
N VAL A 186 23.40 -12.31 -11.41
CA VAL A 186 23.04 -11.55 -10.20
C VAL A 186 23.00 -12.44 -8.94
N ALA A 187 22.59 -13.70 -9.07
CA ALA A 187 22.41 -14.62 -7.96
C ALA A 187 23.73 -15.23 -7.46
N TYR A 188 24.66 -15.56 -8.37
CA TYR A 188 25.87 -16.30 -8.04
C TYR A 188 27.14 -15.45 -8.06
N SER A 189 27.12 -14.24 -8.63
CA SER A 189 28.30 -13.38 -8.63
C SER A 189 28.47 -12.63 -7.31
N GLU A 190 29.73 -12.42 -6.94
CA GLU A 190 30.07 -11.47 -5.89
C GLU A 190 29.74 -10.04 -6.32
N GLN A 191 29.50 -9.17 -5.33
CA GLN A 191 29.10 -7.80 -5.56
C GLN A 191 30.10 -7.01 -6.43
N TYR A 192 31.40 -7.25 -6.26
CA TYR A 192 32.43 -6.63 -7.07
C TYR A 192 32.32 -7.02 -8.55
N MET A 193 32.20 -8.33 -8.85
CA MET A 193 32.07 -8.84 -10.21
C MET A 193 30.79 -8.34 -10.88
N TYR A 194 29.69 -8.26 -10.12
CA TYR A 194 28.44 -7.68 -10.58
C TYR A 194 28.59 -6.20 -10.98
N TYR A 195 29.27 -5.40 -10.16
CA TYR A 195 29.48 -3.97 -10.46
C TYR A 195 30.43 -3.78 -11.63
N GLN A 196 31.46 -4.61 -11.72
CA GLN A 196 32.38 -4.65 -12.85
C GLN A 196 31.62 -4.94 -14.16
N TYR A 197 30.70 -5.90 -14.15
CA TYR A 197 29.82 -6.18 -15.29
C TYR A 197 29.02 -4.94 -15.72
N ILE A 198 28.40 -4.22 -14.79
CA ILE A 198 27.62 -3.01 -15.10
C ILE A 198 28.52 -1.94 -15.73
N LEU A 199 29.72 -1.75 -15.18
CA LEU A 199 30.69 -0.79 -15.68
C LEU A 199 31.13 -1.13 -17.11
N ASP A 200 31.51 -2.38 -17.35
CA ASP A 200 31.98 -2.82 -18.67
C ASP A 200 30.84 -2.80 -19.71
N ALA A 201 29.65 -3.24 -19.33
CA ALA A 201 28.44 -3.08 -20.14
C ALA A 201 28.19 -1.62 -20.54
N SER A 202 28.42 -0.68 -19.61
CA SER A 202 28.24 0.75 -19.92
C SER A 202 29.26 1.28 -20.93
N LYS A 203 30.48 0.74 -20.97
CA LYS A 203 31.49 1.07 -21.98
C LYS A 203 31.05 0.55 -23.35
N TYR A 204 30.55 -0.68 -23.43
CA TYR A 204 30.01 -1.26 -24.65
C TYR A 204 28.79 -0.49 -25.17
N PHE A 205 27.89 -0.06 -24.27
CA PHE A 205 26.76 0.77 -24.65
C PHE A 205 27.19 2.13 -25.23
N LYS A 206 28.19 2.78 -24.61
CA LYS A 206 28.74 4.06 -25.10
C LYS A 206 29.45 3.90 -26.45
N SER A 207 30.04 2.74 -26.75
CA SER A 207 30.63 2.44 -28.05
C SER A 207 29.63 1.95 -29.10
N GLY A 208 28.34 1.84 -28.77
CA GLY A 208 27.29 1.42 -29.70
C GLY A 208 27.25 -0.09 -29.98
N ILE A 209 28.00 -0.89 -29.22
CA ILE A 209 27.92 -2.35 -29.31
C ILE A 209 26.64 -2.79 -28.59
N LEU A 210 25.92 -3.77 -29.14
CA LEU A 210 24.77 -4.39 -28.50
C LEU A 210 25.20 -5.68 -27.79
N PRO A 211 24.56 -6.04 -26.67
CA PRO A 211 24.86 -7.29 -25.99
C PRO A 211 24.51 -8.47 -26.89
N LYS A 212 25.28 -9.56 -26.77
CA LYS A 212 24.97 -10.81 -27.47
C LYS A 212 23.58 -11.27 -27.04
N PRO A 213 22.72 -11.70 -27.98
CA PRO A 213 21.39 -12.18 -27.62
C PRO A 213 21.52 -13.32 -26.62
N LEU A 214 20.75 -13.25 -25.53
CA LEU A 214 20.64 -14.35 -24.58
C LEU A 214 20.02 -15.53 -25.35
N LEU A 215 20.79 -16.61 -25.53
CA LEU A 215 20.28 -17.86 -26.10
C LEU A 215 19.14 -18.33 -25.20
N LYS A 216 17.93 -18.41 -25.77
CA LYS A 216 16.74 -18.94 -25.10
C LYS A 216 16.75 -20.45 -25.11
#